data_AF-A0A7C6JV62-F1
#
_entry.id   AF-A0A7C6JV62-F1
#
_cell.length_a   1.000
_cell.length_b   1.000
_cell.length_c   1.000
_cell.angle_alpha   90.00
_cell.angle_beta   90.00
_cell.angle_gamma   90.00
#
_symmetry.space_group_name_H-M   'P 1'
#
loop_
_entity.id
_entity.type
_entity.pdbx_description
1 polymer ?
#
loop_
_entity_poly.entity_id
_entity_poly.type
_entity_poly.pdbx_seq_one_letter_code
_entity_poly.pdbx_strand_id
1 'polypeptide(L)' 'MRLFFRRRRPKENYLINEINKTKIALEAAYSNFENVIDPDLIDSCIYQLNAVQNRYRFLIKEAKASDTTFC' A
#
# COMPACT_ATOMS: atom_id res chain seq x y z
N MET A 1 2.15 4.72 -39.93
CA MET A 1 1.92 3.77 -38.82
C MET A 1 2.27 4.47 -37.51
N ARG A 2 1.30 4.64 -36.59
CA ARG A 2 1.57 5.25 -35.28
C ARG A 2 2.19 4.17 -34.39
N LEU A 3 3.49 4.27 -34.15
CA LEU A 3 4.20 3.43 -33.19
C LEU A 3 3.64 3.75 -31.80
N PHE A 4 2.84 2.83 -31.27
CA PHE A 4 2.44 2.86 -29.88
C PHE A 4 3.69 2.65 -29.02
N PHE A 5 4.33 3.74 -28.62
CA PHE A 5 5.26 3.72 -27.51
C PHE A 5 4.48 3.31 -26.26
N ARG A 6 4.49 2.03 -25.93
CA ARG A 6 4.20 1.57 -24.56
C ARG A 6 5.28 2.18 -23.67
N ARG A 7 5.03 3.40 -23.18
CA ARG A 7 5.79 3.99 -22.08
C ARG A 7 5.72 2.99 -20.92
N ARG A 8 6.77 2.20 -20.72
CA ARG A 8 7.00 1.53 -19.44
C ARG A 8 7.08 2.66 -18.41
N ARG A 9 6.02 2.84 -17.63
CA ARG A 9 6.04 3.73 -16.47
C ARG A 9 7.23 3.26 -15.61
N PRO A 10 8.12 4.16 -15.14
CA PRO A 10 9.23 3.75 -14.30
C PRO A 10 8.67 2.97 -13.12
N LYS A 11 9.08 1.71 -12.97
CA LYS A 11 8.54 0.77 -11.99
C LYS A 11 8.70 1.30 -10.56
N GLU A 12 9.76 2.06 -10.34
CA GLU A 12 10.10 2.80 -9.13
C GLU A 12 9.08 3.89 -8.76
N ASN A 13 8.68 4.73 -9.73
CA ASN A 13 7.64 5.75 -9.52
C ASN A 13 6.27 5.13 -9.19
N TYR A 14 5.99 3.93 -9.70
CA TYR A 14 4.76 3.20 -9.35
C TYR A 14 4.83 2.66 -7.92
N LEU A 15 5.95 2.08 -7.51
CA LEU A 15 6.13 1.49 -6.18
C LEU A 15 6.02 2.56 -5.08
N ILE A 16 6.71 3.70 -5.24
CA ILE A 16 6.62 4.82 -4.30
C ILE A 16 5.17 5.35 -4.20
N ASN A 17 4.48 5.46 -5.33
CA ASN A 17 3.07 5.88 -5.35
C ASN A 17 2.16 4.90 -4.61
N GLU A 18 2.35 3.59 -4.78
CA GLU A 18 1.57 2.58 -4.06
C GLU A 18 1.87 2.56 -2.56
N ILE A 19 3.13 2.82 -2.14
CA ILE A 19 3.50 2.99 -0.73
C ILE A 19 2.75 4.19 -0.13
N ASN A 20 2.75 5.34 -0.80
CA ASN A 20 2.08 6.54 -0.32
C ASN A 20 0.56 6.34 -0.20
N LYS A 21 -0.08 5.73 -1.20
CA LYS A 21 -1.51 5.37 -1.12
C LYS A 21 -1.81 4.43 0.04
N THR A 22 -0.95 3.43 0.23
CA THR A 22 -1.13 2.44 1.31
C THR A 22 -0.96 3.09 2.68
N LYS A 23 -0.06 4.07 2.81
CA LYS A 23 0.10 4.86 4.04
C LYS A 23 -1.17 5.66 4.39
N ILE A 24 -1.77 6.34 3.42
CA ILE A 24 -3.04 7.06 3.61
C ILE A 24 -4.16 6.08 4.02
N ALA A 25 -4.24 4.93 3.35
CA ALA A 25 -5.21 3.89 3.70
C ALA A 25 -4.99 3.33 5.11
N LEU A 26 -3.74 3.25 5.56
CA LEU A 26 -3.37 2.80 6.89
C LEU A 26 -3.86 3.79 7.94
N GLU A 27 -3.59 5.08 7.74
CA GLU A 27 -4.06 6.16 8.62
C GLU A 27 -5.60 6.18 8.71
N ALA A 28 -6.29 5.99 7.59
CA ALA A 28 -7.74 5.85 7.57
C ALA A 28 -8.24 4.61 8.33
N ALA A 29 -7.60 3.45 8.15
CA ALA A 29 -7.97 2.22 8.86
C ALA A 29 -7.72 2.33 10.37
N TYR A 30 -6.64 2.98 10.79
CA TYR A 30 -6.38 3.30 12.20
C TYR A 30 -7.47 4.20 12.77
N SER A 31 -7.81 5.29 12.08
CA SER A 31 -8.88 6.19 12.51
C SER A 31 -10.23 5.47 12.60
N ASN A 32 -10.55 4.59 11.66
CA ASN A 32 -11.77 3.79 11.70
C ASN A 32 -11.79 2.84 12.90
N PHE A 33 -10.66 2.18 13.20
CA PHE A 33 -10.55 1.27 14.33
C PHE A 33 -10.70 2.01 15.67
N GLU A 34 -10.09 3.18 15.82
CA GLU A 34 -10.20 4.01 17.04
C GLU A 34 -11.62 4.51 17.29
N ASN A 35 -12.38 4.78 16.23
CA ASN A 35 -13.73 5.36 16.31
C ASN A 35 -14.84 4.31 16.13
N VAL A 36 -14.53 3.01 16.00
CA VAL A 36 -15.56 1.99 15.88
C VAL A 36 -16.23 1.80 17.23
N ILE A 37 -17.54 2.05 17.27
CA ILE A 37 -18.38 1.88 18.47
C ILE A 37 -19.27 0.64 18.32
N ASP A 38 -19.52 0.22 17.08
CA ASP A 38 -20.32 -0.95 16.76
C ASP A 38 -19.52 -2.24 17.00
N PRO A 39 -19.92 -3.08 17.97
CA PRO A 39 -19.22 -4.33 18.30
C PRO A 39 -19.18 -5.31 17.12
N ASP A 40 -20.18 -5.31 16.24
CA ASP A 40 -20.24 -6.23 15.09
C ASP A 40 -19.23 -5.83 13.99
N LEU A 41 -18.74 -4.59 14.01
CA LEU A 41 -17.77 -4.06 13.06
C LEU A 41 -16.32 -4.12 13.56
N ILE A 42 -16.09 -4.42 14.85
CA ILE A 42 -14.74 -4.49 15.44
C ILE A 42 -13.87 -5.47 14.66
N ASP A 43 -14.37 -6.69 14.42
CA ASP A 43 -13.62 -7.72 13.71
C ASP A 43 -13.30 -7.29 12.27
N SER A 44 -14.27 -6.68 11.59
CA SER A 44 -14.05 -6.12 10.24
C SER A 44 -12.94 -5.07 10.24
N CYS A 45 -12.94 -4.15 11.21
CA CYS A 45 -11.90 -3.14 11.37
C CYS A 45 -10.53 -3.77 11.66
N ILE A 46 -10.46 -4.81 12.49
CA ILE A 46 -9.21 -5.56 12.76
C ILE A 46 -8.68 -6.20 11.47
N TYR A 47 -9.53 -6.90 10.72
CA TYR A 47 -9.11 -7.51 9.45
C TYR A 47 -8.68 -6.48 8.42
N GLN A 48 -9.38 -5.34 8.33
CA GLN A 48 -9.02 -4.25 7.43
C GLN A 48 -7.65 -3.66 7.80
N LEU A 49 -7.42 -3.36 9.07
CA LEU A 49 -6.13 -2.83 9.54
C LEU A 49 -4.99 -3.81 9.26
N ASN A 50 -5.18 -5.10 9.59
CA ASN A 50 -4.21 -6.15 9.33
C ASN A 50 -3.91 -6.30 7.82
N ALA A 51 -4.93 -6.22 6.96
CA ALA A 51 -4.75 -6.30 5.52
C ALA A 51 -3.92 -5.13 4.98
N VAL A 52 -4.20 -3.90 5.43
CA VAL A 52 -3.47 -2.70 4.99
C VAL A 52 -2.03 -2.71 5.54
N GLN A 53 -1.82 -3.10 6.79
CA GLN A 53 -0.48 -3.29 7.36
C GLN A 53 0.34 -4.34 6.60
N ASN A 54 -0.27 -5.47 6.25
CA ASN A 54 0.39 -6.52 5.47
C ASN A 54 0.79 -6.03 4.08
N ARG A 55 -0.10 -5.28 3.39
CA ARG A 55 0.21 -4.64 2.11
C ARG A 55 1.36 -3.65 2.25
N TYR A 56 1.36 -2.80 3.27
CA TYR A 56 2.44 -1.85 3.52
C TYR A 56 3.77 -2.57 3.72
N ARG A 57 3.80 -3.59 4.59
CA ARG A 57 5.00 -4.40 4.84
C ARG A 57 5.53 -5.06 3.57
N PHE A 58 4.64 -5.58 2.71
CA PHE A 58 5.03 -6.15 1.43
C PHE A 58 5.67 -5.09 0.51
N LEU A 59 5.05 -3.92 0.34
CA LEU A 59 5.56 -2.86 -0.52
C LEU A 59 6.93 -2.33 -0.04
N ILE A 60 7.15 -2.23 1.27
CA ILE A 60 8.46 -1.86 1.83
C ILE A 60 9.52 -2.93 1.54
N LYS A 61 9.17 -4.23 1.60
CA LYS A 61 10.09 -5.31 1.22
C LYS A 61 10.45 -5.24 -0.27
N GLU A 62 9.47 -5.01 -1.14
CA GLU A 62 9.69 -4.82 -2.57
C GLU A 62 10.58 -3.60 -2.86
N ALA A 63 10.38 -2.49 -2.16
CA ALA A 63 11.20 -1.28 -2.32
C ALA A 63 12.65 -1.52 -1.91
N LYS A 64 12.85 -2.18 -0.76
CA LYS A 64 14.19 -2.59 -0.33
C LYS A 64 14.84 -3.50 -1.37
N ALA A 65 14.10 -4.48 -1.90
CA ALA A 65 14.60 -5.42 -2.91
C ALA A 65 14.94 -4.73 -4.24
N SER A 66 14.15 -3.74 -4.67
CA SER A 66 14.47 -2.94 -5.87
C SER A 66 15.71 -2.06 -5.66
N ASP A 67 15.89 -1.52 -4.45
CA ASP A 67 17.08 -0.75 -4.07
C ASP A 67 18.32 -1.65 -3.88
N THR A 68 18.15 -2.97 -3.71
CA THR A 68 19.27 -3.94 -3.59
C THR A 68 19.91 -4.33 -4.92
N THR A 69 19.53 -3.71 -6.05
CA THR A 69 20.32 -3.77 -7.31
C THR A 69 21.27 -2.57 -7.44
N PHE A 70 21.56 -1.88 -6.32
CA PHE A 70 22.67 -0.95 -6.17
C PHE A 70 23.65 -1.43 -5.09
N CYS A 71 24.06 -2.70 -5.15
CA CYS A 71 25.31 -3.21 -4.57
C CYS A 71 25.77 -4.43 -5.37
#